data_AF-A0A090QKT1-F1
#
_entry.id   AF-A0A090QKT1-F1
#
_cell.length_a   1.000
_cell.length_b   1.000
_cell.length_c   1.000
_cell.angle_alpha   90.00
_cell.angle_beta   90.00
_cell.angle_gamma   90.00
#
_symmetry.space_group_name_H-M   'P 1'
#
loop_
_entity.id
_entity.type
_entity.pdbx_description
1 polymer ?
#
loop_
_entity_poly.entity_id
_entity_poly.type
_entity_poly.pdbx_seq_one_letter_code
_entity_poly.pdbx_strand_id
1 'polypeptide(L)'
;MFFVFSCVLSLSPANLAEAKAQNVSILTYLSNHFNTPMIAYAAPIVAIIAITKSFLGHYLGASEGMNGLMLKVARGRGKEVSNKTLNTITALFMLVTTWAVATINQAS
;
A
#
# COMPACT_ATOMS: atom_id res chain seq x y z
N MET A 1 -11.02 3.65 5.66
CA MET A 1 -10.84 4.72 6.67
C MET A 1 -11.67 4.48 7.93
N PHE A 2 -12.99 4.26 7.85
CA PHE A 2 -13.85 4.09 9.05
C PHE A 2 -13.36 3.07 10.09
N PHE A 3 -12.98 1.87 9.65
CA PHE A 3 -12.42 0.82 10.52
C PHE A 3 -11.14 1.24 11.28
N VAL A 4 -10.26 2.00 10.62
CA VAL A 4 -9.02 2.48 11.24
C VAL A 4 -9.34 3.49 12.33
N PHE A 5 -10.27 4.42 12.07
CA PHE A 5 -10.73 5.38 13.06
C PHE A 5 -11.40 4.71 14.26
N SER A 6 -12.22 3.67 14.06
CA SER A 6 -12.81 2.93 15.18
C SER A 6 -11.75 2.25 16.06
N CYS A 7 -10.68 1.69 15.47
CA CYS A 7 -9.58 1.11 16.25
C CYS A 7 -8.79 2.19 17.03
N VAL A 8 -8.55 3.35 16.42
CA VAL A 8 -7.86 4.47 17.09
C VAL A 8 -8.70 5.02 18.25
N LEU A 9 -10.02 5.18 18.08
CA LEU A 9 -10.92 5.62 19.15
C LEU A 9 -11.09 4.58 20.27
N SER A 10 -10.87 3.30 19.97
CA SER A 10 -10.91 2.22 20.96
C SER A 10 -9.61 2.08 21.76
N LEU A 11 -8.54 2.79 21.38
CA LEU A 11 -7.22 2.71 22.00
C LEU A 11 -6.81 4.05 22.62
N SER A 12 -6.14 4.00 23.76
CA SER A 12 -5.50 5.20 24.32
C SER A 12 -4.21 5.55 23.53
N PRO A 13 -3.72 6.79 23.59
CA PRO A 13 -2.43 7.17 23.02
C PRO A 13 -1.26 6.33 23.55
N ALA A 14 -1.33 5.87 24.81
CA ALA A 14 -0.32 5.00 25.41
C ALA A 14 -0.31 3.62 24.74
N ASN A 15 -1.48 3.05 24.46
CA ASN A 15 -1.60 1.76 23.77
C ASN A 15 -1.03 1.81 22.33
N LEU A 16 -1.21 2.94 21.64
CA LEU A 16 -0.62 3.15 20.31
C LEU A 16 0.90 3.25 20.35
N ALA A 17 1.44 3.90 21.39
CA ALA A 17 2.88 3.99 21.61
C ALA A 17 3.48 2.61 21.92
N GLU A 18 2.79 1.79 22.70
CA GLU A 18 3.16 0.40 22.97
C GLU A 18 3.14 -0.47 21.71
N ALA A 19 2.06 -0.43 20.92
CA ALA A 19 1.95 -1.17 19.67
C ALA A 19 3.10 -0.80 18.70
N LYS A 20 3.45 0.49 18.66
CA LYS A 20 4.60 0.99 17.89
C LYS A 20 5.93 0.46 18.44
N ALA A 21 6.12 0.46 19.77
CA ALA A 21 7.33 -0.07 20.39
C ALA A 21 7.51 -1.58 20.15
N GLN A 22 6.41 -2.33 20.12
CA GLN A 22 6.38 -3.75 19.80
C GLN A 22 6.47 -4.05 18.29
N ASN A 23 6.39 -3.02 17.43
CA ASN A 23 6.38 -3.16 15.97
C ASN A 23 5.29 -4.12 15.46
N VAL A 24 4.14 -4.14 16.14
CA VAL A 24 2.98 -4.95 15.77
C VAL A 24 1.88 -4.07 15.21
N SER A 25 1.02 -4.66 14.37
CA SER A 25 -0.15 -3.94 13.87
C SER A 25 -1.12 -3.62 15.02
N ILE A 26 -1.88 -2.53 14.89
CA ILE A 26 -2.95 -2.15 15.84
C ILE A 26 -3.93 -3.32 16.10
N LEU A 27 -4.18 -4.12 15.07
CA LEU A 27 -5.12 -5.23 15.13
C LEU A 27 -4.53 -6.44 15.86
N THR A 28 -3.22 -6.68 15.68
CA THR A 28 -2.45 -7.65 16.48
C THR A 28 -2.38 -7.21 17.95
N TYR A 29 -2.16 -5.92 18.21
CA TYR A 29 -2.15 -5.38 19.57
C TYR A 29 -3.52 -5.54 20.26
N LEU A 30 -4.61 -5.20 19.57
CA LEU A 30 -5.97 -5.40 20.08
C LEU A 30 -6.28 -6.88 20.35
N SER A 31 -5.86 -7.79 19.46
CA SER A 31 -6.00 -9.24 19.66
C SER A 31 -5.32 -9.70 20.95
N ASN A 32 -4.10 -9.21 21.20
CA ASN A 32 -3.31 -9.59 22.38
C ASN A 32 -3.87 -8.95 23.67
N HIS A 33 -4.32 -7.69 23.60
CA HIS A 33 -4.83 -6.96 24.75
C HIS A 33 -6.20 -7.48 25.24
N PHE A 34 -7.11 -7.81 24.32
CA PHE A 34 -8.45 -8.31 24.64
C PHE A 34 -8.56 -9.84 24.68
N ASN A 35 -7.47 -10.56 24.37
CA ASN A 35 -7.40 -12.02 24.35
C ASN A 35 -8.56 -12.68 23.56
N THR A 36 -8.99 -12.03 22.47
CA THR A 36 -10.17 -12.43 21.69
C THR A 36 -9.75 -13.19 20.42
N PRO A 37 -9.88 -14.53 20.38
CA PRO A 37 -9.42 -15.34 19.24
C PRO A 37 -10.10 -14.98 17.91
N MET A 38 -11.31 -14.40 17.94
CA MET A 38 -11.99 -13.90 16.75
C MET A 38 -11.21 -12.77 16.03
N ILE A 39 -10.56 -11.88 16.79
CA ILE A 39 -9.77 -10.78 16.21
C ILE A 39 -8.48 -11.33 15.60
N ALA A 40 -7.88 -12.37 16.20
CA ALA A 40 -6.69 -13.02 15.68
C ALA A 40 -6.88 -13.58 14.26
N TYR A 41 -8.05 -14.14 13.95
CA TYR A 41 -8.36 -14.64 12.60
C TYR A 41 -8.78 -13.53 11.62
N ALA A 42 -9.48 -12.50 12.12
CA ALA A 42 -9.89 -11.38 11.28
C ALA A 42 -8.70 -10.48 10.89
N ALA A 43 -7.67 -10.40 11.75
CA ALA A 43 -6.58 -9.45 11.59
C ALA A 43 -5.80 -9.59 10.27
N PRO A 44 -5.35 -10.79 9.86
CA PRO A 44 -4.66 -10.98 8.59
C PRO A 44 -5.52 -10.64 7.38
N ILE A 45 -6.81 -11.00 7.41
CA ILE A 45 -7.74 -10.75 6.30
C ILE A 45 -7.91 -9.25 6.09
N VAL A 46 -8.16 -8.50 7.18
CA VAL A 46 -8.30 -7.05 7.12
C VAL A 46 -6.99 -6.39 6.67
N ALA A 47 -5.84 -6.89 7.14
CA ALA A 47 -4.53 -6.40 6.71
C ALA A 47 -4.32 -6.59 5.20
N ILE A 48 -4.62 -7.77 4.65
CA ILE A 48 -4.51 -8.05 3.21
C ILE A 48 -5.40 -7.10 2.40
N ILE A 49 -6.66 -6.93 2.80
CA ILE A 49 -7.59 -6.02 2.11
C ILE A 49 -7.09 -4.58 2.16
N ALA A 50 -6.60 -4.14 3.32
CA ALA A 50 -6.08 -2.79 3.51
C ALA A 50 -4.84 -2.52 2.67
N ILE A 51 -3.87 -3.44 2.68
CA ILE A 51 -2.65 -3.37 1.86
C ILE A 51 -3.03 -3.36 0.38
N THR A 52 -3.90 -4.27 -0.05
CA THR A 52 -4.33 -4.38 -1.44
C THR A 52 -5.01 -3.08 -1.91
N LYS A 53 -5.95 -2.54 -1.15
CA LYS A 53 -6.60 -1.26 -1.49
C LYS A 53 -5.63 -0.09 -1.52
N SER A 54 -4.73 0.00 -0.54
CA SER A 54 -3.71 1.05 -0.51
C SER A 54 -2.79 0.95 -1.73
N PHE A 55 -2.31 -0.25 -2.03
CA PHE A 55 -1.44 -0.53 -3.18
C PHE A 55 -2.14 -0.20 -4.50
N LEU A 56 -3.37 -0.66 -4.72
CA LEU A 56 -4.13 -0.36 -5.94
C LEU A 56 -4.36 1.13 -6.12
N GLY A 57 -4.68 1.87 -5.05
CA GLY A 57 -4.86 3.32 -5.13
C GLY A 57 -3.59 4.04 -5.59
N HIS A 58 -2.44 3.69 -5.02
CA HIS A 58 -1.15 4.27 -5.42
C HIS A 58 -0.75 3.82 -6.84
N TYR A 59 -0.94 2.55 -7.17
CA TYR A 59 -0.62 1.99 -8.49
C TYR A 59 -1.45 2.63 -9.60
N LEU A 60 -2.77 2.76 -9.43
CA LEU A 60 -3.66 3.36 -10.42
C LEU A 60 -3.31 4.85 -10.62
N GLY A 61 -3.13 5.61 -9.53
CA GLY A 61 -2.75 7.02 -9.61
C GLY A 61 -1.38 7.24 -10.27
N ALA A 62 -0.37 6.42 -9.90
CA ALA A 62 0.95 6.48 -10.54
C ALA A 62 0.88 6.05 -12.02
N SER A 63 0.06 5.05 -12.35
CA SER A 63 -0.08 4.56 -13.71
C SER A 63 -0.73 5.59 -14.64
N GLU A 64 -1.81 6.23 -14.18
CA GLU A 64 -2.47 7.31 -14.92
C GLU A 64 -1.52 8.49 -15.15
N GLY A 65 -0.79 8.90 -14.11
CA GLY A 65 0.21 9.97 -14.21
C GLY A 65 1.31 9.65 -15.22
N MET A 66 1.86 8.43 -15.17
CA MET A 66 2.94 8.00 -16.08
C MET A 66 2.46 7.87 -17.52
N ASN A 67 1.30 7.25 -17.74
CA ASN A 67 0.70 7.13 -19.06
C ASN A 67 0.42 8.53 -19.66
N GLY A 68 -0.10 9.46 -18.85
CA GLY A 68 -0.33 10.85 -19.26
C GLY A 68 0.95 11.58 -19.67
N LEU A 69 2.04 11.41 -18.90
CA LEU A 69 3.35 11.96 -19.23
C LEU A 69 3.90 11.36 -20.53
N MET A 70 3.84 10.04 -20.68
CA MET A 70 4.33 9.36 -21.89
C MET A 70 3.55 9.74 -23.13
N LEU A 71 2.22 9.87 -23.05
CA LEU A 71 1.37 10.38 -24.14
C LEU A 71 1.76 11.79 -24.55
N LYS A 72 2.01 12.68 -23.58
CA LYS A 72 2.44 14.06 -23.84
C LYS A 72 3.79 14.10 -24.55
N VAL A 73 4.76 13.29 -24.11
CA VAL A 73 6.08 13.17 -24.74
C VAL A 73 5.99 12.57 -26.14
N ALA A 74 5.18 11.53 -26.33
CA ALA A 74 5.00 10.86 -27.62
C ALA A 74 4.38 11.80 -28.67
N ARG A 75 3.33 12.52 -28.30
CA ARG A 75 2.71 13.56 -29.16
C ARG A 75 3.68 14.67 -29.51
N GLY A 76 4.48 15.15 -28.55
CA GLY A 76 5.53 16.14 -28.81
C GLY A 76 6.64 15.67 -29.77
N ARG A 77 6.77 14.35 -29.96
CA ARG A 77 7.71 13.72 -30.90
C ARG A 77 7.03 13.21 -32.19
N GLY A 78 5.75 13.52 -32.40
CA GLY A 78 4.98 13.07 -33.56
C GLY A 78 4.73 11.56 -33.62
N LYS A 79 4.84 10.84 -32.50
CA LYS A 79 4.63 9.39 -32.43
C LYS A 79 3.33 9.07 -31.70
N GLU A 80 2.55 8.16 -32.28
CA GLU A 80 1.42 7.54 -31.57
C GLU A 80 1.88 6.25 -30.91
N VAL A 81 1.66 6.14 -29.60
CA VAL A 81 2.00 4.96 -28.81
C VAL A 81 0.72 4.34 -28.30
N SER A 82 0.57 3.03 -28.45
CA SER A 82 -0.63 2.32 -27.99
C SER A 82 -0.75 2.34 -26.47
N ASN A 83 -1.98 2.46 -25.96
CA ASN A 83 -2.26 2.38 -24.52
C ASN A 83 -1.75 1.07 -23.89
N LYS A 84 -1.74 -0.03 -24.65
CA LYS A 84 -1.22 -1.32 -24.17
C LYS A 84 0.28 -1.27 -23.91
N THR A 85 1.03 -0.62 -24.79
CA THR A 85 2.48 -0.42 -24.65
C THR A 85 2.78 0.48 -23.46
N LEU A 86 2.04 1.60 -23.34
CA LEU A 86 2.18 2.52 -22.21
C LEU A 86 1.92 1.83 -20.88
N ASN A 87 0.80 1.13 -20.75
CA ASN A 87 0.45 0.44 -19.52
C ASN A 87 1.46 -0.67 -19.15
N THR A 88 2.02 -1.36 -20.15
CA THR A 88 3.05 -2.39 -19.92
C THR A 88 4.35 -1.76 -19.42
N ILE A 89 4.82 -0.68 -20.05
CA ILE A 89 6.05 0.02 -19.62
C ILE A 89 5.86 0.57 -18.21
N THR A 90 4.73 1.20 -17.95
CA THR A 90 4.36 1.76 -16.64
C THR A 90 4.32 0.70 -15.54
N ALA A 91 3.69 -0.46 -15.80
CA ALA A 91 3.65 -1.57 -14.87
C ALA A 91 5.05 -2.15 -14.60
N LEU A 92 5.85 -2.35 -15.65
CA LEU A 92 7.19 -2.92 -15.54
C LEU A 92 8.15 -1.98 -14.80
N PHE A 93 8.06 -0.68 -15.08
CA PHE A 93 8.81 0.35 -14.35
C PHE A 93 8.44 0.36 -12.86
N MET A 94 7.15 0.36 -12.53
CA MET A 94 6.70 0.32 -11.12
C MET A 94 7.18 -0.96 -10.41
N LEU A 95 7.12 -2.11 -11.08
CA LEU A 95 7.57 -3.38 -10.50
C LEU A 95 9.08 -3.38 -10.23
N VAL A 96 9.89 -2.99 -11.22
CA VAL A 96 11.35 -2.98 -11.10
C VAL A 96 11.81 -1.97 -10.04
N THR A 97 11.23 -0.77 -10.02
CA THR A 97 11.60 0.27 -9.05
C THR A 97 11.19 -0.10 -7.63
N THR A 98 9.96 -0.60 -7.43
CA THR A 98 9.50 -1.04 -6.11
C THR A 98 10.33 -2.22 -5.60
N TRP A 99 10.63 -3.20 -6.47
CA TRP A 99 11.46 -4.35 -6.11
C TRP A 99 12.89 -3.93 -5.74
N ALA A 100 13.51 -3.03 -6.53
CA ALA A 100 14.84 -2.52 -6.24
C ALA A 100 14.89 -1.79 -4.89
N VAL A 101 13.95 -0.88 -4.63
CA VAL A 101 13.85 -0.15 -3.36
C VAL A 101 13.62 -1.10 -2.19
N ALA A 102 12.72 -2.08 -2.34
CA ALA A 102 12.45 -3.07 -1.29
C ALA A 102 13.69 -3.92 -0.98
N THR A 103 14.44 -4.33 -2.01
CA THR A 103 15.66 -5.13 -1.85
C THR A 103 16.76 -4.34 -1.17
N ILE A 104 16.95 -3.07 -1.53
CA ILE A 104 17.98 -2.20 -0.91
C ILE A 104 17.61 -1.87 0.54
N ASN A 105 16.33 -1.55 0.80
CA ASN A 105 15.85 -1.17 2.14
C ASN A 105 15.78 -2.35 3.12
N GLN A 106 15.69 -3.59 2.65
CA GLN A 106 15.83 -4.78 3.50
C GLN A 106 17.29 -5.16 3.78
N ALA A 107 18.24 -4.63 3.01
CA ALA A 107 19.68 -4.90 3.18
C ALA A 107 20.39 -3.90 4.13
N SER A 108 19.64 -2.99 4.76
CA SER A 108 20.10 -1.96 5.70
C SER A 108 19.34 -2.04 7.02
#